data_AF-A0A087TZ55-F1
#
_entry.id   AF-A0A087TZ55-F1
#
_cell.length_a   1.000
_cell.length_b   1.000
_cell.length_c   1.000
_cell.angle_alpha   90.00
_cell.angle_beta   90.00
_cell.angle_gamma   90.00
#
_symmetry.space_group_name_H-M   'P 1'
#
loop_
_entity.id
_entity.type
_entity.pdbx_description
1 polymer ?
#
loop_
_entity_poly.entity_id
_entity_poly.type
_entity_poly.pdbx_seq_one_letter_code
_entity_poly.pdbx_strand_id
1 'polypeptide(L)'
;MDTGIVRAMKCKCKVAFLKSMLNFLNNGKTIQKLFKYFNIKSAVWSFARSWEDVSPGSLKNTWHNLWPATIFHDEDDGREFEGFRI
;
A
#
# COMPACT_ATOMS: atom_id res chain seq x y z
N MET A 1 -2.47 -0.42 -13.92
CA MET A 1 -2.95 0.61 -12.97
C MET A 1 -1.89 0.82 -11.89
N ASP A 2 -0.90 1.68 -12.16
CA ASP A 2 0.20 1.96 -11.23
C ASP A 2 0.12 3.46 -10.88
N THR A 3 -0.89 3.81 -10.07
CA THR A 3 -1.11 5.19 -9.64
C THR A 3 0.06 5.64 -8.77
N GLY A 4 0.60 6.84 -9.01
CA GLY A 4 1.81 7.34 -8.33
C GLY A 4 1.73 7.25 -6.80
N ILE A 5 0.52 7.34 -6.24
CA ILE A 5 0.24 7.16 -4.80
C ILE A 5 0.53 5.73 -4.34
N VAL A 6 0.03 4.70 -5.05
CA VAL A 6 0.26 3.29 -4.69
C VAL A 6 1.76 2.97 -4.74
N ARG A 7 2.46 3.48 -5.75
CA ARG A 7 3.92 3.34 -5.85
C ARG A 7 4.62 4.01 -4.67
N ALA A 8 4.25 5.25 -4.32
CA ALA A 8 4.83 5.98 -3.19
C ALA A 8 4.62 5.23 -1.86
N MET A 9 3.42 4.69 -1.64
CA MET A 9 3.09 3.90 -0.45
C MET A 9 3.90 2.60 -0.38
N LYS A 10 4.03 1.88 -1.49
CA LYS A 10 4.89 0.68 -1.57
C LYS A 10 6.35 1.02 -1.26
N CYS A 11 6.87 2.15 -1.77
CA CYS A 11 8.20 2.61 -1.47
C CYS A 11 8.39 2.90 0.04
N LYS A 12 7.45 3.60 0.68
CA LYS A 12 7.54 3.89 2.12
C LYS A 12 7.49 2.63 2.97
N CYS A 13 6.60 1.70 2.67
CA CYS A 13 6.52 0.42 3.36
C CYS A 13 7.83 -0.38 3.24
N LYS A 14 8.42 -0.44 2.02
CA LYS A 14 9.74 -1.05 1.80
C LYS A 14 10.84 -0.39 2.64
N VAL A 15 10.88 0.94 2.69
CA VAL A 15 11.87 1.68 3.49
C VAL A 15 11.70 1.37 4.97
N ALA A 16 10.48 1.33 5.50
CA ALA A 16 10.21 0.99 6.89
C ALA A 16 10.66 -0.44 7.25
N PHE A 17 10.42 -1.40 6.34
CA PHE A 17 10.90 -2.77 6.49
C PHE A 17 12.43 -2.84 6.52
N LEU A 18 13.11 -2.23 5.54
CA LEU A 18 14.57 -2.25 5.45
C LEU A 18 15.25 -1.59 6.64
N LYS A 19 14.71 -0.45 7.14
CA LYS A 19 15.19 0.20 8.36
C LYS A 19 15.03 -0.71 9.59
N SER A 20 13.89 -1.39 9.70
CA SER A 20 13.66 -2.35 10.79
C SER A 20 14.61 -3.53 10.73
N MET A 21 14.85 -4.07 9.52
CA MET A 21 15.80 -5.15 9.28
C MET A 21 17.21 -4.74 9.66
N LEU A 22 17.69 -3.59 9.17
CA LEU A 22 19.01 -3.06 9.49
C LEU A 22 19.19 -2.87 11.00
N ASN A 23 18.19 -2.30 11.67
CA ASN A 23 18.23 -2.12 13.12
C ASN A 23 18.29 -3.46 13.87
N PHE A 24 17.55 -4.48 13.44
CA PHE A 24 17.61 -5.80 14.07
C PHE A 24 18.96 -6.47 13.86
N LEU A 25 19.50 -6.43 12.64
CA LEU A 25 20.80 -7.01 12.31
C LEU A 25 21.94 -6.32 13.08
N ASN A 26 21.92 -4.99 13.16
CA ASN A 26 22.91 -4.22 13.93
C ASN A 26 22.88 -4.54 15.43
N ASN A 27 21.71 -4.94 15.95
CA ASN A 27 21.55 -5.36 17.35
C ASN A 27 21.80 -6.87 17.55
N GLY A 28 22.40 -7.57 16.57
CA GLY A 28 22.68 -9.00 16.65
C GLY A 28 21.44 -9.90 16.69
N LYS A 29 20.27 -9.38 16.30
CA LYS A 29 19.01 -10.13 16.30
C LYS A 29 18.83 -10.88 14.98
N THR A 30 18.19 -12.05 15.06
CA THR A 30 17.93 -12.89 13.88
C THR A 30 16.77 -12.36 13.03
N ILE A 31 16.77 -12.74 11.75
CA ILE A 31 15.69 -12.45 10.80
C ILE A 31 14.34 -13.03 11.28
N GLN A 32 14.34 -14.16 12.00
CA GLN A 32 13.12 -14.73 12.57
C GLN A 32 12.48 -13.80 13.62
N LYS A 33 13.28 -13.14 14.47
CA LYS A 33 12.78 -12.14 15.41
C LYS A 33 12.24 -10.90 14.67
N LEU A 34 12.85 -10.52 13.54
CA LEU A 34 12.33 -9.47 12.68
C LEU A 34 10.95 -9.84 12.12
N PHE A 35 10.75 -11.04 11.56
CA PHE A 35 9.44 -11.40 10.99
C PHE A 35 8.32 -11.50 12.04
N LYS A 36 8.66 -11.86 13.30
CA LYS A 36 7.70 -11.77 14.41
C LYS A 36 7.32 -10.31 14.74
N TYR A 37 8.27 -9.39 14.62
CA TYR A 37 8.09 -7.96 14.90
C TYR A 37 7.40 -7.22 13.75
N PHE A 38 7.97 -7.31 12.54
CA PHE A 38 7.44 -6.73 11.31
C PHE A 38 6.44 -7.69 10.65
N ASN A 39 5.28 -7.80 11.27
CA ASN A 39 4.15 -8.58 10.78
C ASN A 39 3.18 -7.71 9.93
N ILE A 40 2.09 -8.32 9.45
CA ILE A 40 1.09 -7.64 8.62
C ILE A 40 0.50 -6.39 9.30
N LYS A 41 0.36 -6.39 10.63
CA LYS A 41 -0.10 -5.21 11.40
C LYS A 41 0.88 -4.04 11.25
N SER A 42 2.18 -4.31 11.31
CA SER A 42 3.23 -3.29 11.10
C SER A 42 3.24 -2.77 9.66
N ALA A 43 2.98 -3.66 8.68
CA ALA A 43 2.84 -3.25 7.28
C ALA A 43 1.62 -2.34 7.08
N VAL A 44 0.44 -2.73 7.57
CA VAL A 44 -0.80 -1.93 7.49
C VAL A 44 -0.64 -0.58 8.18
N TRP A 45 -0.04 -0.56 9.37
CA TRP A 45 0.27 0.70 10.05
C TRP A 45 1.20 1.58 9.20
N SER A 46 2.21 1.00 8.54
CA SER A 46 3.15 1.76 7.70
C SER A 46 2.46 2.35 6.48
N PHE A 47 1.48 1.65 5.93
CA PHE A 47 0.60 2.16 4.88
C PHE A 47 -0.26 3.32 5.38
N ALA A 48 -0.93 3.16 6.53
CA ALA A 48 -1.77 4.21 7.12
C ALA A 48 -0.97 5.49 7.41
N ARG A 49 0.22 5.37 8.01
CA ARG A 49 1.09 6.53 8.23
C ARG A 49 1.59 7.15 6.93
N SER A 50 1.84 6.33 5.91
CA SER A 50 2.22 6.85 4.59
C SER A 50 1.09 7.63 3.91
N TRP A 51 -0.17 7.32 4.24
CA TRP A 51 -1.36 8.03 3.77
C TRP A 51 -1.45 9.44 4.36
N GLU A 52 -1.10 9.63 5.63
CA GLU A 52 -1.07 10.96 6.27
C GLU A 52 -0.12 11.94 5.57
N ASP A 53 0.98 11.43 5.01
CA ASP A 53 1.96 12.23 4.29
C ASP A 53 1.55 12.55 2.83
N VAL A 54 0.43 12.02 2.34
CA VAL A 54 -0.03 12.30 0.97
C VAL A 54 -0.64 13.70 0.94
N SER A 55 -0.07 14.58 0.12
CA SER A 55 -0.59 15.94 -0.01
C SER A 55 -2.01 15.95 -0.62
N PRO A 56 -2.88 16.91 -0.21
CA PRO A 56 -4.20 17.08 -0.83
C PRO A 56 -4.13 17.28 -2.35
N GLY A 57 -3.07 17.93 -2.86
CA GLY A 57 -2.83 18.11 -4.28
C GLY A 57 -2.54 16.80 -5.01
N SER A 58 -1.74 15.92 -4.40
CA SER A 58 -1.46 14.57 -4.93
C SER A 58 -2.72 13.71 -4.97
N LEU A 59 -3.55 13.79 -3.93
CA LEU A 59 -4.83 13.08 -3.86
C LEU A 59 -5.80 13.59 -4.94
N LYS A 60 -5.97 14.92 -5.05
CA LYS A 60 -6.81 15.56 -6.07
C LYS A 60 -6.39 15.16 -7.49
N ASN A 61 -5.09 15.21 -7.78
CA ASN A 61 -4.58 14.88 -9.12
C ASN A 61 -4.75 13.39 -9.44
N THR A 62 -4.57 12.52 -8.45
CA THR A 62 -4.78 11.08 -8.63
C THR A 62 -6.26 10.75 -8.81
N TRP A 63 -7.14 11.39 -8.05
CA TRP A 63 -8.58 11.24 -8.19
C TRP A 63 -9.06 11.77 -9.56
N HIS A 64 -8.52 12.89 -10.02
CA HIS A 64 -8.80 13.43 -11.35
C HIS A 64 -8.37 12.49 -12.48
N ASN A 65 -7.24 11.79 -12.33
CA ASN A 65 -6.80 10.78 -13.30
C ASN A 65 -7.59 9.47 -13.21
N LEU A 66 -8.10 9.14 -12.02
CA LEU A 66 -8.93 7.95 -11.81
C LEU A 66 -10.34 8.13 -12.35
N TRP A 67 -10.91 9.33 -12.25
CA TRP A 67 -12.29 9.63 -12.62
C TRP A 67 -12.62 9.29 -14.10
N PRO A 68 -11.84 9.72 -15.12
CA PRO A 68 -12.04 9.25 -16.49
C PRO A 68 -11.85 7.74 -16.61
N ALA A 69 -10.86 7.18 -15.92
CA ALA A 69 -10.57 5.74 -15.98
C ALA A 69 -11.64 4.86 -15.33
N THR A 70 -12.55 5.41 -14.51
CA THR A 70 -13.69 4.69 -13.93
C THR A 70 -14.99 4.94 -14.66
N ILE A 71 -15.18 6.13 -15.26
CA ILE A 71 -16.41 6.49 -16.00
C ILE A 71 -16.38 5.94 -17.43
N PHE A 72 -15.20 5.77 -18.03
CA PHE A 72 -15.05 5.27 -19.40
C PHE A 72 -14.64 3.79 -19.48
N HIS A 73 -14.67 3.06 -18.36
CA HIS A 73 -14.40 1.62 -18.30
C HIS A 73 -15.71 0.84 -18.04
N ASP A 74 -16.76 1.19 -18.79
CA ASP A 74 -17.87 0.27 -19.03
C ASP A 74 -17.42 -0.70 -20.14
N GLU A 75 -16.56 -1.66 -19.79
CA GLU A 75 -16.61 -2.97 -20.44
C GLU A 75 -17.61 -3.78 -19.61
N ASP A 76 -18.87 -3.66 -20.04
CA ASP A 76 -19.96 -4.54 -19.68
C ASP A 76 -19.63 -5.96 -20.10
N ASP A 77 -18.97 -6.71 -19.21
CA ASP A 77 -18.76 -8.14 -19.36
C ASP A 77 -20.00 -8.95 -18.89
N GLY A 78 -21.12 -8.29 -18.56
CA GLY A 78 -22.39 -8.93 -18.18
C GLY A 78 -22.33 -9.91 -16.99
N ARG A 79 -21.22 -9.98 -16.25
CA ARG A 79 -21.08 -10.88 -15.10
C ARG A 79 -21.52 -10.17 -13.83
N GLU A 80 -22.80 -10.33 -13.53
CA GLU A 80 -23.39 -10.03 -12.24
C GLU A 80 -22.56 -10.66 -11.11
N PHE A 81 -22.20 -9.84 -10.12
CA PHE A 81 -21.39 -10.26 -8.99
C PHE A 81 -22.19 -11.22 -8.09
N GLU A 82 -21.88 -12.52 -8.12
CA GLU A 82 -22.59 -13.57 -7.33
C GLU A 82 -22.28 -13.57 -5.81
N GLY A 83 -21.64 -12.52 -5.28
CA GLY A 83 -21.35 -12.41 -3.85
C GLY A 83 -20.24 -13.33 -3.34
N PHE A 84 -19.88 -13.15 -2.06
CA PHE A 84 -18.95 -14.05 -1.38
C PHE A 84 -19.72 -15.25 -0.83
N ARG A 85 -19.49 -16.43 -1.40
CA ARG A 85 -19.95 -17.68 -0.80
C ARG A 85 -19.09 -17.99 0.43
N ILE A 86 -19.73 -18.00 1.60
CA ILE A 86 -19.18 -18.45 2.88
C ILE A 86 -19.42 -19.96 3.00
#